data_AF-A0A0B6YL21-F1
#
_entry.id   AF-A0A0B6YL21-F1
#
_cell.length_a   1.000
_cell.length_b   1.000
_cell.length_c   1.000
_cell.angle_alpha   90.00
_cell.angle_beta   90.00
_cell.angle_gamma   90.00
#
_symmetry.space_group_name_H-M   'P 1'
#
loop_
_entity.id
_entity.type
_entity.pdbx_description
1 polymer ?
#
loop_
_entity_poly.entity_id
_entity_poly.type
_entity_poly.pdbx_seq_one_letter_code
_entity_poly.pdbx_strand_id
1 'polypeptide(L)' 'VNEAFETLKRRTCPNPNQRLPKVEILRNAIEYIESLEELLHGSRINRTEETCIDSSSSSSGSDYMAMNS' A
#
# COMPACT_ATOMS: atom_id res chain seq x y z
N VAL A 1 -20.45 13.21 -15.61
CA VAL A 1 -18.98 13.28 -15.82
C VAL A 1 -18.36 14.51 -15.16
N ASN A 2 -18.80 15.73 -15.47
CA ASN A 2 -18.17 16.95 -14.91
C ASN A 2 -18.24 17.03 -13.37
N GLU A 3 -19.34 16.60 -12.76
CA GLU A 3 -19.49 16.54 -11.29
C GLU A 3 -18.46 15.62 -10.61
N ALA A 4 -18.10 14.51 -11.26
CA ALA A 4 -17.07 13.61 -10.77
C ALA A 4 -15.69 14.29 -10.78
N PHE A 5 -15.38 15.06 -11.84
CA PHE A 5 -14.16 15.86 -11.92
C PHE A 5 -14.12 16.97 -10.86
N GLU A 6 -15.25 17.63 -10.58
CA GLU A 6 -15.31 18.63 -9.50
C GLU A 6 -15.12 17.98 -8.13
N THR A 7 -15.67 16.78 -7.93
CA THR A 7 -15.47 16.02 -6.69
C THR A 7 -14.01 15.61 -6.51
N LEU A 8 -13.37 15.16 -7.60
CA LEU A 8 -11.97 14.78 -7.60
C LEU A 8 -11.07 15.99 -7.30
N LYS A 9 -11.30 17.13 -7.96
CA LYS A 9 -10.57 18.39 -7.70
C LYS A 9 -10.61 18.80 -6.23
N ARG A 10 -11.77 18.68 -5.56
CA ARG A 10 -11.90 19.03 -4.13
C ARG A 10 -11.00 18.18 -3.21
N ARG A 11 -10.57 17.00 -3.66
CA ARG A 11 -9.74 16.09 -2.87
C ARG A 11 -8.26 16.18 -3.21
N THR A 12 -7.93 16.56 -4.44
CA THR A 12 -6.57 16.44 -4.97
C THR A 12 -5.92 17.79 -5.32
N CYS A 13 -6.71 18.86 -5.46
CA CYS A 13 -6.21 20.17 -5.90
C CYS A 13 -6.24 21.20 -4.76
N PRO A 14 -5.17 21.97 -4.54
CA PRO A 14 -5.13 23.01 -3.50
C PRO A 14 -6.20 24.11 -3.68
N ASN A 15 -6.51 24.46 -4.92
CA ASN A 15 -7.55 25.43 -5.25
C ASN A 15 -8.61 24.81 -6.18
N PRO A 16 -9.74 24.30 -5.64
CA PRO A 16 -10.78 23.67 -6.44
C PRO A 16 -11.53 24.65 -7.35
N ASN A 17 -11.44 25.97 -7.14
CA ASN A 17 -12.06 26.97 -8.02
C ASN A 17 -11.25 27.22 -9.30
N GLN A 18 -9.98 26.78 -9.35
CA GLN A 18 -9.17 26.89 -10.54
C GLN A 18 -9.71 25.96 -11.64
N ARG A 19 -9.82 26.49 -12.87
CA ARG A 19 -10.12 25.69 -14.05
C ARG A 19 -8.87 24.91 -14.45
N LEU A 20 -8.98 23.59 -14.46
CA LEU A 20 -7.93 22.67 -14.87
C LEU A 20 -8.44 21.76 -16.00
N PRO A 21 -7.59 21.36 -16.96
CA PRO A 21 -7.97 20.41 -17.99
C PRO A 21 -8.18 19.02 -17.36
N LYS A 22 -9.04 18.19 -17.97
CA LYS A 22 -9.37 16.85 -17.42
C LYS A 22 -8.14 15.99 -17.18
N VAL A 23 -7.15 16.05 -18.08
CA VAL A 23 -5.89 15.31 -17.95
C VAL A 23 -5.10 15.69 -16.70
N GLU A 24 -5.10 16.98 -16.32
CA GLU A 24 -4.37 17.45 -15.15
C GLU A 24 -5.06 17.04 -13.86
N ILE A 25 -6.40 17.06 -13.84
CA ILE A 25 -7.17 16.57 -12.68
C ILE A 25 -6.89 15.07 -12.46
N LEU A 26 -6.73 14.29 -13.53
CA LEU A 26 -6.37 12.88 -13.44
C LEU A 26 -4.93 12.69 -12.96
N ARG A 27 -3.98 13.50 -13.44
CA ARG A 27 -2.58 13.47 -12.98
C ARG A 27 -2.49 13.73 -11.47
N ASN A 28 -3.14 14.80 -10.99
CA ASN A 28 -3.18 15.13 -9.56
C ASN A 28 -3.84 14.01 -8.72
N ALA A 29 -4.78 13.27 -9.30
CA ALA A 29 -5.40 12.15 -8.60
C ALA A 29 -4.47 10.95 -8.45
N ILE A 30 -3.66 10.66 -9.47
CA ILE A 30 -2.66 9.59 -9.41
C ILE A 30 -1.63 9.93 -8.32
N GLU A 31 -1.05 11.13 -8.37
CA GLU A 31 -0.06 11.60 -7.38
C GLU A 31 -0.63 11.59 -5.94
N TYR A 32 -1.90 11.97 -5.79
CA TYR A 32 -2.55 11.94 -4.48
C TYR A 32 -2.74 10.50 -3.95
N ILE A 33 -3.09 9.54 -4.81
CA ILE A 33 -3.20 8.13 -4.41
C ILE A 33 -1.83 7.59 -4.01
N GLU A 34 -0.79 7.85 -4.81
CA GLU A 34 0.58 7.39 -4.53
C GLU A 34 1.11 7.95 -3.20
N SER A 35 0.88 9.23 -2.92
CA SER A 35 1.30 9.84 -1.64
C SER A 35 0.52 9.30 -0.43
N LEU A 36 -0.77 8.98 -0.59
CA LEU A 36 -1.56 8.31 0.44
C LEU A 36 -1.08 6.87 0.67
N GLU A 37 -0.72 6.16 -0.40
CA GLU A 37 -0.15 4.81 -0.31
C GLU A 37 1.18 4.85 0.43
N GLU A 38 2.08 5.76 0.11
CA GLU A 38 3.36 5.93 0.80
C GLU A 38 3.16 6.22 2.29
N LEU A 39 2.23 7.11 2.65
CA LEU A 39 1.91 7.43 4.04
C LEU A 39 1.39 6.20 4.81
N LEU A 40 0.54 5.38 4.18
CA LEU A 40 0.00 4.16 4.78
C LEU A 40 1.06 3.05 4.88
N HIS A 41 1.89 2.86 3.86
CA HIS A 41 2.95 1.84 3.86
C HIS A 41 4.09 2.20 4.80
N GLY A 42 4.51 3.48 4.86
CA GLY A 42 5.47 3.96 5.85
C GLY A 42 4.95 3.77 7.29
N SER A 43 3.65 3.95 7.51
CA SER A 43 3.01 3.64 8.81
C SER A 43 2.93 2.14 9.11
N ARG A 44 2.86 1.29 8.07
CA ARG A 44 2.83 -0.18 8.21
C ARG A 44 4.22 -0.77 8.41
N ILE A 45 5.26 -0.24 7.77
CA ILE A 45 6.64 -0.68 7.95
C ILE A 45 7.04 -0.54 9.43
N ASN A 46 6.65 0.54 10.11
CA ASN A 46 6.85 0.71 11.56
C ASN A 46 6.09 -0.32 12.45
N ARG A 47 5.21 -1.16 11.90
CA ARG A 47 4.48 -2.21 12.64
C ARG A 47 4.74 -3.62 12.10
N THR A 48 5.60 -3.80 11.11
CA THR A 48 5.81 -5.08 10.44
C THR A 48 7.30 -5.38 10.29
N GLU A 49 8.07 -5.13 11.34
CA GLU A 49 9.46 -5.63 11.46
C GLU A 49 9.56 -6.90 12.34
N GLU A 50 8.44 -7.52 12.73
CA GLU A 50 8.43 -8.76 13.53
C GLU A 50 7.77 -9.98 12.87
N THR A 51 7.48 -9.98 11.55
CA THR A 51 6.82 -11.18 10.96
C THR A 51 7.19 -11.44 9.51
N CYS A 52 8.46 -11.78 9.25
CA CYS A 52 8.82 -12.71 8.17
C CYS A 52 10.30 -13.09 8.27
N ILE A 53 10.63 -14.04 9.16
CA ILE A 53 11.83 -14.85 9.00
C ILE A 53 11.37 -16.30 8.90
N ASP A 54 11.43 -16.78 7.67
CA ASP A 54 11.45 -18.17 7.21
C ASP A 54 10.29 -19.11 7.61
N SER A 55 9.48 -19.44 6.61
CA SER A 55 8.71 -20.69 6.60
C SER A 55 8.85 -21.31 5.21
N SER A 56 10.08 -21.72 4.89
CA SER A 56 10.39 -22.41 3.64
C SER A 56 11.44 -23.52 3.82
N SER A 57 11.09 -24.56 4.57
CA SER A 57 11.59 -25.94 4.33
C SER A 57 10.84 -26.91 5.26
N SER A 58 9.75 -27.53 4.82
CA SER A 58 9.70 -28.80 4.09
C SER A 58 9.96 -30.05 4.95
N SER A 59 8.93 -30.91 4.96
CA SER A 59 8.96 -32.38 5.00
C SER A 59 9.00 -33.09 6.36
N SER A 60 7.81 -33.59 6.72
CA SER A 60 7.52 -34.94 7.22
C SER A 60 8.67 -35.87 7.61
N GLY A 61 8.55 -36.41 8.82
CA GLY A 61 8.85 -37.82 9.12
C GLY A 61 10.17 -38.09 9.81
N SER A 62 10.12 -38.53 11.07
CA SER A 62 10.53 -39.88 11.49
C SER A 62 10.57 -39.95 13.01
N ASP A 63 9.65 -40.74 13.58
CA ASP A 63 9.83 -41.34 14.90
C ASP A 63 11.05 -42.29 14.88
N TYR A 64 11.52 -42.67 16.08
CA TYR A 64 12.46 -43.75 16.43
C TYR A 64 13.90 -43.72 15.84
N MET A 65 14.90 -43.46 16.69
CA MET A 65 16.09 -44.31 16.86
C MET A 65 16.96 -43.84 18.05
N ALA A 66 17.21 -44.79 18.95
CA ALA A 66 18.41 -44.94 19.78
C ALA A 66 18.57 -44.07 21.05
N MET A 67 18.33 -44.74 22.18
CA MET A 67 19.07 -44.57 23.43
C MET A 67 20.58 -44.48 23.19
N ASN A 68 21.28 -43.65 23.96
CA ASN A 68 22.68 -43.94 24.27
C ASN A 68 23.07 -43.40 25.66
N SER A 69 23.20 -44.36 26.58
CA SER A 69 24.01 -44.45 27.81
C SER A 69 23.83 -43.42 28.93
#